data_AF-A0A382ZZJ8-F1
#
_entry.id   AF-A0A382ZZJ8-F1
#
_cell.length_a   1.000
_cell.length_b   1.000
_cell.length_c   1.000
_cell.angle_alpha   90.00
_cell.angle_beta   90.00
_cell.angle_gamma   90.00
#
_symmetry.space_group_name_H-M   'P 1'
#
loop_
_entity.id
_entity.type
_entity.pdbx_description
1 polymer ?
#
loop_
_entity_poly.entity_id
_entity_poly.type
_entity_poly.pdbx_seq_one_letter_code
_entity_poly.pdbx_strand_id
1 'polypeptide(L)'
;MKKLNNLLKILTAQVMTIAIVLTLVEIAGQLYAYSNPGYEALSAIPDRTIGWRLAPNLEYTHTGGHWYANEFSVEIKHNSQGFRDDNRSTKKPPGTTRIALLGDSFVAAKEVAFKNTPGQILEGLLNNQNVSIKQNQNFEVLN
;
A
#
# COMPACT_ATOMS: atom_id res chain seq x y z
N MET A 1 -1.40 60.88 15.19
CA MET A 1 -2.31 59.88 15.78
C MET A 1 -3.32 59.29 14.78
N LYS A 2 -4.16 60.08 14.10
CA LYS A 2 -5.20 59.56 13.17
C LYS A 2 -4.66 58.70 12.00
N LYS A 3 -3.53 59.08 11.39
CA LYS A 3 -2.87 58.30 10.32
C LYS A 3 -2.34 56.94 10.82
N LEU A 4 -1.76 56.91 12.02
CA LEU A 4 -1.25 55.68 12.64
C LEU A 4 -2.40 54.69 12.95
N ASN A 5 -3.52 55.20 13.47
CA ASN A 5 -4.70 54.38 13.74
C ASN A 5 -5.31 53.80 12.47
N ASN A 6 -5.30 54.56 11.36
CA ASN A 6 -5.78 54.05 10.07
C ASN A 6 -4.85 52.98 9.51
N LEU A 7 -3.53 53.17 9.61
CA LEU A 7 -2.54 52.17 9.19
C LEU A 7 -2.70 50.87 10.00
N LEU A 8 -2.88 50.97 11.32
CA LEU A 8 -3.10 49.83 12.20
C LEU A 8 -4.36 49.05 11.80
N LYS A 9 -5.47 49.75 11.51
CA LYS A 9 -6.72 49.13 11.05
C LYS A 9 -6.55 48.36 9.74
N ILE A 10 -5.81 48.92 8.78
CA ILE A 10 -5.53 48.26 7.51
C ILE A 10 -4.70 47.00 7.74
N LEU A 11 -3.64 47.09 8.54
CA LEU A 11 -2.79 45.94 8.88
C LEU A 11 -3.59 44.84 9.59
N THR A 12 -4.41 45.19 10.58
CA THR A 12 -5.28 44.22 11.26
C THR A 12 -6.26 43.56 10.30
N ALA A 13 -6.88 44.32 9.39
CA ALA A 13 -7.78 43.77 8.39
C ALA A 13 -7.06 42.77 7.45
N GLN A 14 -5.85 43.12 6.98
CA GLN A 14 -5.06 42.23 6.12
C GLN A 14 -4.65 40.94 6.83
N VAL A 15 -4.18 41.04 8.08
CA VAL A 15 -3.83 39.86 8.88
C VAL A 15 -5.04 38.96 9.10
N MET A 16 -6.20 39.54 9.43
CA MET A 16 -7.45 38.79 9.57
C MET A 16 -7.86 38.10 8.27
N THR A 17 -7.77 38.80 7.13
CA THR A 17 -8.08 38.21 5.83
C THR A 17 -7.16 37.04 5.51
N ILE A 18 -5.84 37.18 5.71
CA ILE A 18 -4.88 36.10 5.50
C ILE A 18 -5.21 34.92 6.43
N ALA A 19 -5.45 35.16 7.71
CA ALA A 19 -5.79 34.11 8.68
C ALA A 19 -7.08 33.36 8.29
N ILE A 20 -8.12 34.09 7.87
CA ILE A 20 -9.37 33.50 7.40
C ILE A 20 -9.12 32.64 6.15
N VAL A 21 -8.40 33.17 5.15
CA VAL A 21 -8.09 32.43 3.92
C VAL A 21 -7.29 31.16 4.23
N LEU A 22 -6.25 31.25 5.07
CA LEU A 22 -5.46 30.09 5.48
C LEU A 22 -6.31 29.05 6.24
N THR A 23 -7.22 29.51 7.09
CA THR A 23 -8.13 28.62 7.82
C THR A 23 -9.10 27.92 6.87
N LEU A 24 -9.64 28.63 5.88
CA LEU A 24 -10.51 28.05 4.86
C LEU A 24 -9.76 27.04 3.99
N VAL A 25 -8.52 27.35 3.59
CA VAL A 25 -7.65 26.42 2.84
C VAL A 25 -7.36 25.17 3.66
N GLU A 26 -7.04 25.31 4.95
CA GLU A 26 -6.78 24.17 5.84
C GLU A 26 -8.04 23.30 6.01
N ILE A 27 -9.19 23.91 6.30
CA ILE A 27 -10.46 23.17 6.45
C ILE A 27 -10.80 22.44 5.15
N ALA A 28 -10.71 23.11 4.00
CA ALA A 28 -10.96 22.50 2.70
C ALA A 28 -9.96 21.36 2.41
N GLY A 29 -8.68 21.56 2.72
CA GLY A 29 -7.63 20.56 2.59
C GLY A 29 -7.87 19.33 3.47
N GLN A 30 -8.27 19.53 4.74
CA GLN A 30 -8.61 18.45 5.65
C GLN A 30 -9.84 17.67 5.20
N LEU A 31 -10.90 18.35 4.75
CA LEU A 31 -12.09 17.69 4.20
C LEU A 31 -11.76 16.88 2.94
N TYR A 32 -10.93 17.43 2.06
CA TYR A 32 -10.45 16.74 0.87
C TYR A 32 -9.62 15.51 1.24
N ALA A 33 -8.64 15.64 2.13
CA ALA A 33 -7.78 14.54 2.56
C ALA A 33 -8.53 13.46 3.37
N TYR A 34 -9.53 13.86 4.17
CA TYR A 34 -10.42 12.91 4.85
C TYR A 34 -11.24 12.09 3.85
N SER A 35 -11.72 12.74 2.78
CA SER A 35 -12.52 12.09 1.73
C SER A 35 -11.67 11.33 0.69
N ASN A 36 -10.40 11.72 0.54
CA ASN A 36 -9.41 11.12 -0.37
C ASN A 36 -8.16 10.75 0.44
N PRO A 37 -8.27 9.75 1.33
CA PRO A 37 -7.18 9.40 2.23
C PRO A 37 -5.90 9.04 1.50
N GLY A 38 -4.83 9.81 1.75
CA GLY A 38 -3.48 9.52 1.26
C GLY A 38 -2.87 8.21 1.81
N TYR A 39 -3.60 7.43 2.61
CA TYR A 39 -3.21 6.07 3.00
C TYR A 39 -3.22 5.10 1.81
N GLU A 40 -3.89 5.44 0.70
CA GLU A 40 -3.66 4.78 -0.61
C GLU A 40 -2.18 4.87 -1.05
N ALA A 41 -1.42 5.84 -0.54
CA ALA A 41 -0.01 6.02 -0.88
C ALA A 41 0.97 5.23 0.02
N LEU A 42 0.54 4.70 1.17
CA LEU A 42 1.42 4.00 2.10
C LEU A 42 1.18 2.49 2.07
N SER A 43 1.78 1.83 1.08
CA SER A 43 1.80 0.36 0.99
C SER A 43 2.50 -0.32 2.18
N ALA A 44 3.27 0.44 2.97
CA ALA A 44 3.90 0.00 4.21
C ALA A 44 3.55 0.95 5.37
N ILE A 45 3.31 0.37 6.55
CA ILE A 45 2.97 1.05 7.79
C ILE A 45 3.99 0.70 8.90
N PRO A 46 4.19 1.59 9.89
CA PRO A 46 5.09 1.31 11.00
C PRO A 46 4.66 0.08 11.82
N ASP A 47 5.64 -0.71 12.26
CA ASP A 47 5.46 -1.84 13.16
C ASP A 47 6.46 -1.75 14.32
N ARG A 48 6.03 -2.05 15.55
CA ARG A 48 6.90 -1.92 16.74
C ARG A 48 8.01 -2.98 16.81
N THR A 49 7.82 -4.12 16.16
CA THR A 49 8.72 -5.28 16.24
C THR A 49 9.71 -5.28 15.08
N ILE A 50 9.21 -5.04 13.87
CA ILE A 50 9.99 -5.14 12.64
C ILE A 50 10.24 -3.78 11.95
N GLY A 51 9.83 -2.69 12.60
CA GLY A 51 9.98 -1.31 12.10
C GLY A 51 8.92 -0.95 11.07
N TRP A 52 8.78 -1.76 10.02
CA TRP A 52 7.80 -1.58 8.96
C TRP A 52 7.19 -2.90 8.54
N ARG A 53 5.91 -2.86 8.16
CA ARG A 53 5.20 -3.98 7.56
C ARG A 53 4.27 -3.49 6.47
N LEU A 54 3.88 -4.38 5.57
CA LEU A 54 2.88 -4.04 4.55
C LEU A 54 1.51 -3.81 5.20
N ALA A 55 0.76 -2.86 4.63
CA ALA A 55 -0.58 -2.53 5.10
C ALA A 55 -1.55 -3.70 4.83
N PRO A 56 -2.29 -4.19 5.83
CA PRO A 56 -3.21 -5.32 5.68
C PRO A 56 -4.49 -4.90 4.96
N ASN A 57 -5.08 -5.82 4.18
CA ASN A 57 -6.30 -5.58 3.40
C ASN A 57 -6.23 -4.34 2.50
N LEU A 58 -5.03 -4.00 2.01
CA LEU A 58 -4.84 -2.89 1.10
C LEU A 58 -5.03 -3.35 -0.35
N GLU A 59 -5.80 -2.59 -1.12
CA GLU A 59 -5.98 -2.80 -2.56
C GLU A 59 -5.67 -1.48 -3.27
N TYR A 60 -4.80 -1.51 -4.27
CA TYR A 60 -4.42 -0.31 -5.03
C TYR A 60 -3.85 -0.68 -6.40
N THR A 61 -3.87 0.27 -7.34
CA THR A 61 -3.23 0.11 -8.64
C THR A 61 -1.81 0.67 -8.61
N HIS A 62 -0.83 -0.15 -8.94
CA HIS A 62 0.57 0.26 -9.07
C HIS A 62 0.92 0.56 -10.53
N THR A 63 1.45 1.77 -10.75
CA THR A 63 1.89 2.29 -12.06
C THR A 63 3.34 2.80 -12.02
N GLY A 64 4.12 2.40 -11.00
CA GLY A 64 5.48 2.89 -10.77
C GLY A 64 5.51 4.27 -10.11
N GLY A 65 6.57 5.04 -10.37
CA GLY A 65 6.74 6.40 -9.83
C GLY A 65 5.91 7.47 -10.54
N HIS A 66 5.15 7.09 -11.57
CA HIS A 66 4.33 8.01 -12.36
C HIS A 66 2.85 7.73 -12.15
N TRP A 67 2.05 8.80 -12.11
CA TRP A 67 0.59 8.74 -11.95
C TRP A 67 -0.13 8.29 -13.23
N TYR A 68 0.57 8.20 -14.35
CA TYR A 68 0.05 7.71 -15.62
C TYR A 68 0.58 6.28 -15.89
N ALA A 69 -0.32 5.38 -16.29
CA ALA A 69 -0.04 3.97 -16.57
C ALA A 69 0.63 3.77 -17.95
N ASN A 70 1.80 4.38 -18.17
CA ASN A 70 2.44 4.34 -19.49
C ASN A 70 3.14 3.00 -19.80
N GLU A 71 3.65 2.30 -18.78
CA GLU A 71 4.41 1.04 -18.98
C GLU A 71 3.66 -0.17 -18.44
N PHE A 72 3.04 -0.05 -17.28
CA PHE A 72 2.22 -1.08 -16.66
C PHE A 72 1.14 -0.45 -15.78
N SER A 73 0.12 -1.27 -15.50
CA SER A 73 -0.91 -0.99 -14.50
C SER A 73 -1.26 -2.32 -13.87
N VAL A 74 -0.94 -2.46 -12.58
CA VAL A 74 -1.09 -3.73 -11.88
C VAL A 74 -1.88 -3.52 -10.61
N GLU A 75 -2.95 -4.28 -10.48
CA GLU A 75 -3.68 -4.38 -9.23
C GLU A 75 -2.82 -5.10 -8.18
N ILE A 76 -2.58 -4.43 -7.06
CA ILE A 76 -1.93 -4.97 -5.88
C ILE A 76 -2.99 -5.19 -4.82
N LYS A 77 -3.03 -6.41 -4.29
CA LYS A 77 -3.88 -6.78 -3.17
C LYS A 77 -3.03 -7.41 -2.09
N HIS A 78 -3.07 -6.81 -0.90
CA HIS A 78 -2.52 -7.37 0.31
C HIS A 78 -3.59 -8.17 1.06
N ASN A 79 -3.21 -9.31 1.60
CA ASN A 79 -4.08 -10.14 2.40
C ASN A 79 -4.30 -9.56 3.81
N SER A 80 -5.03 -10.29 4.67
CA SER A 80 -5.34 -9.87 6.03
C SER A 80 -4.12 -9.65 6.93
N GLN A 81 -2.96 -10.20 6.54
CA GLN A 81 -1.68 -10.03 7.23
C GLN A 81 -0.78 -8.98 6.59
N GLY A 82 -1.13 -8.44 5.42
CA GLY A 82 -0.35 -7.45 4.67
C GLY A 82 0.46 -8.01 3.52
N PHE A 83 0.56 -9.32 3.37
CA PHE A 83 1.36 -9.94 2.31
C PHE A 83 0.66 -9.89 0.96
N ARG A 84 1.41 -9.82 -0.14
CA ARG A 84 0.86 -9.91 -1.49
C ARG A 84 0.76 -11.37 -1.90
N ASP A 85 -0.15 -12.06 -1.21
CA ASP A 85 -0.41 -13.49 -1.32
C ASP A 85 -1.89 -13.77 -1.04
N ASP A 86 -2.31 -15.01 -1.21
CA ASP A 86 -3.64 -15.43 -0.79
C ASP A 86 -3.80 -15.35 0.74
N ASN A 87 -5.05 -15.27 1.20
CA ASN A 87 -5.35 -15.42 2.63
C ASN A 87 -5.17 -16.88 3.04
N ARG A 88 -4.04 -17.19 3.67
CA ARG A 88 -3.70 -18.54 4.16
C ARG A 88 -3.98 -18.68 5.65
N SER A 89 -4.33 -19.90 6.07
CA SER A 89 -4.47 -20.24 7.49
C SER A 89 -3.16 -20.04 8.25
N THR A 90 -3.20 -19.43 9.43
CA THR A 90 -2.01 -19.32 10.29
C THR A 90 -1.49 -20.69 10.71
N LYS A 91 -2.40 -21.61 11.05
CA LYS A 91 -2.07 -23.02 11.29
C LYS A 91 -1.76 -23.71 9.96
N LYS A 92 -0.56 -24.27 9.84
CA LYS A 92 -0.14 -25.02 8.65
C LYS A 92 -1.04 -26.24 8.42
N PRO A 93 -1.65 -26.42 7.24
CA PRO A 93 -2.45 -27.60 6.95
C PRO A 93 -1.62 -28.89 6.96
N PRO A 94 -2.22 -30.05 7.28
CA PRO A 94 -1.56 -31.35 7.15
C PRO A 94 -1.08 -31.60 5.72
N GLY A 95 0.02 -32.34 5.55
CA GLY A 95 0.57 -32.64 4.22
C GLY A 95 1.06 -31.43 3.44
N THR A 96 1.23 -30.27 4.08
CA THR A 96 1.66 -29.02 3.42
C THR A 96 3.10 -28.64 3.79
N THR A 97 3.89 -28.34 2.78
CA THR A 97 5.20 -27.69 2.90
C THR A 97 5.04 -26.20 2.64
N ARG A 98 5.49 -25.38 3.60
CA ARG A 98 5.54 -23.92 3.45
C ARG A 98 6.95 -23.50 3.10
N ILE A 99 7.07 -22.68 2.07
CA ILE A 99 8.32 -22.09 1.62
C ILE A 99 8.17 -20.58 1.79
N ALA A 100 8.99 -19.96 2.64
CA ALA A 100 9.03 -18.50 2.73
C ALA A 100 9.95 -17.97 1.62
N LEU A 101 9.42 -17.10 0.76
CA LEU A 101 10.19 -16.46 -0.30
C LEU A 101 10.64 -15.08 0.18
N LEU A 102 11.95 -14.87 0.31
CA LEU A 102 12.54 -13.60 0.73
C LEU A 102 13.39 -13.03 -0.40
N GLY A 103 13.28 -11.71 -0.59
CA GLY A 103 14.07 -10.99 -1.57
C GLY A 103 13.73 -9.51 -1.57
N ASP A 104 13.94 -8.88 -2.71
CA ASP A 104 13.76 -7.45 -2.93
C ASP A 104 12.54 -7.19 -3.85
N SER A 105 12.61 -6.11 -4.63
CA SER A 105 11.59 -5.76 -5.62
C SER A 105 11.30 -6.88 -6.62
N PHE A 106 12.25 -7.75 -6.96
CA PHE A 106 12.03 -8.87 -7.89
C PHE A 106 11.12 -9.95 -7.29
N VAL A 107 11.14 -10.12 -5.97
CA VAL A 107 10.24 -11.05 -5.28
C VAL A 107 8.87 -10.40 -5.04
N ALA A 108 8.84 -9.13 -4.64
CA ALA A 108 7.58 -8.38 -4.47
C ALA A 108 6.81 -8.19 -5.80
N ALA A 109 7.58 -8.04 -6.89
CA ALA A 109 7.16 -8.07 -8.29
C ALA A 109 5.92 -7.20 -8.57
N LYS A 110 5.92 -5.96 -8.08
CA LYS A 110 4.76 -5.03 -8.13
C LYS A 110 4.36 -4.65 -9.56
N GLU A 111 5.25 -4.86 -10.51
CA GLU A 111 5.11 -4.50 -11.93
C GLU A 111 4.48 -5.63 -12.77
N VAL A 112 4.22 -6.81 -12.17
CA VAL A 112 3.56 -7.93 -12.85
C VAL A 112 2.30 -8.39 -12.11
N ALA A 113 1.34 -8.95 -12.85
CA ALA A 113 0.13 -9.52 -12.29
C ALA A 113 0.45 -10.61 -11.24
N PHE A 114 -0.35 -10.71 -10.18
CA PHE A 114 -0.10 -11.60 -9.03
C PHE A 114 0.22 -13.05 -9.44
N LYS A 115 -0.59 -13.62 -10.34
CA LYS A 115 -0.40 -14.99 -10.88
C LYS A 115 0.93 -15.23 -11.61
N ASN A 116 1.60 -14.16 -12.05
CA ASN A 116 2.87 -14.20 -12.77
C ASN A 116 4.07 -13.85 -11.86
N THR A 117 3.85 -13.63 -10.56
CA THR A 117 4.94 -13.38 -9.61
C THR A 117 5.79 -14.66 -9.44
N PRO A 118 7.09 -14.55 -9.11
CA PRO A 118 7.95 -15.72 -8.92
C PRO A 118 7.41 -16.72 -7.90
N GLY A 119 6.80 -16.23 -6.80
CA GLY A 119 6.20 -17.07 -5.77
C GLY A 119 5.02 -17.90 -6.30
N GLN A 120 4.11 -17.27 -7.05
CA GLN A 120 2.95 -17.95 -7.61
C GLN A 120 3.34 -18.93 -8.73
N ILE A 121 4.32 -18.57 -9.57
CA ILE A 121 4.85 -19.49 -10.58
C ILE A 121 5.51 -20.70 -9.90
N LEU A 122 6.33 -20.50 -8.87
CA LEU A 122 6.98 -21.58 -8.15
C LEU A 122 5.97 -22.51 -7.46
N GLU A 123 4.98 -21.96 -6.76
CA GLU A 123 3.91 -22.74 -6.13
C GLU A 123 3.18 -23.61 -7.15
N GLY A 124 2.80 -23.02 -8.28
CA GLY A 124 2.13 -23.73 -9.38
C GLY A 124 3.00 -24.85 -9.96
N LEU A 125 4.29 -24.61 -10.19
CA LEU A 125 5.22 -25.62 -10.71
C LEU A 125 5.38 -26.79 -9.73
N LEU A 126 5.56 -26.52 -8.44
CA LEU A 126 5.71 -27.54 -7.40
C LEU A 126 4.46 -28.39 -7.25
N ASN A 127 3.28 -27.76 -7.22
CA ASN A 127 2.01 -28.48 -7.09
C ASN A 127 1.68 -29.28 -8.36
N ASN A 128 1.99 -28.78 -9.55
CA ASN A 128 1.79 -29.52 -10.80
C ASN A 128 2.72 -30.74 -10.92
N GLN A 129 3.99 -30.63 -10.49
CA GLN A 129 4.91 -31.76 -10.43
C GLN A 129 4.45 -32.82 -9.42
N ASN A 130 3.95 -32.42 -8.25
CA ASN A 130 3.45 -33.36 -7.25
C ASN A 130 2.23 -34.17 -7.72
N VAL A 131 1.30 -33.53 -8.43
CA VAL A 131 0.17 -34.24 -9.06
C VAL A 131 0.69 -35.33 -10.00
N SER A 132 1.78 -35.04 -10.74
CA SER A 132 2.39 -35.98 -11.67
C SER A 132 3.05 -37.18 -10.98
N ILE A 133 3.52 -37.03 -9.74
CA ILE A 133 4.23 -38.06 -8.96
C ILE A 133 3.29 -38.77 -7.95
N LYS A 134 2.00 -38.40 -7.88
CA LYS A 134 1.01 -38.93 -6.91
C LYS A 134 1.43 -38.82 -5.44
N GLN A 135 2.23 -37.82 -5.09
CA GLN A 135 2.53 -37.53 -3.70
C GLN A 135 1.39 -36.70 -3.11
N ASN A 136 0.89 -37.10 -1.94
CA ASN A 136 -0.13 -36.35 -1.20
C ASN A 136 0.49 -35.17 -0.44
N GLN A 137 1.19 -34.29 -1.17
CA GLN A 137 1.91 -33.17 -0.63
C GLN A 137 1.50 -31.87 -1.34
N ASN A 138 1.11 -30.88 -0.57
CA ASN A 138 0.76 -29.54 -1.05
C ASN A 138 1.92 -28.58 -0.76
N PHE A 139 2.14 -27.61 -1.64
CA PHE A 139 3.10 -26.53 -1.42
C PHE A 139 2.38 -25.20 -1.31
N GLU A 140 2.80 -24.42 -0.32
CA GLU A 140 2.42 -23.01 -0.15
C GLU A 140 3.72 -22.17 -0.17
N VAL A 141 3.88 -21.31 -1.17
CA VAL A 141 4.98 -20.35 -1.29
C VAL A 141 4.49 -19.00 -0.78
N LEU A 142 4.97 -18.61 0.39
CA LEU A 142 4.53 -17.42 1.11
C LEU A 142 5.34 -16.21 0.64
N ASN A 143 4.65 -15.15 0.21
CA ASN A 143 5.25 -13.90 -0.29
C ASN A 143 4.57 -12.64 0.29
#